data_AF-A0A932F8P8-F1
#
_entry.id   AF-A0A932F8P8-F1
#
_cell.length_a   1.000
_cell.length_b   1.000
_cell.length_c   1.000
_cell.angle_alpha   90.00
_cell.angle_beta   90.00
_cell.angle_gamma   90.00
#
_symmetry.space_group_name_H-M   'P 1'
#
loop_
_entity.id
_entity.type
_entity.pdbx_description
1 polymer ?
#
loop_
_entity_poly.entity_id
_entity_poly.type
_entity_poly.pdbx_seq_one_letter_code
_entity_poly.pdbx_strand_id
1 'polypeptide(L)'
;MELFNGSCLNDPEHAKRQGWAKKLMALLLHAPSKGESPAAGSMPAFQMGFKWLISWMVDRCIHTPGELNPSEYIEDLPRYIAEANGDDRDTTEAQVRLALHIIPYFWSERRLLNKWGVSSLTEDPFRHHGIYYYGQAIATKLVGWIPPLPDEVAIPLFNEVAWWLGQPAEDVIRLLEYVQDPLAGAEIEVATLNSKTGIRAQMAGDGKVARIKRAKRFLAEFKFSLLPNETNPWHAPLDSAFERDGDTPLVEARVLFEAVREACALSIQGMSGMRISELLGIEAGLDVSTGLPKGVRVESTATGLYEVFIIRTVMSKTEKGLPREMDWVLGMRPQGSQEEPLPVRALRLLNRLHVPWRDCARTTRLLFHGGVGATLPLKTTVLGAMDSASMRDGMKRFIARWVDLSALPDQSKHRLKDNNLVEWRESRGTIFKSHMLRKWRVGTPSCDDIPPKEPYVLVSQHTAHARPLLRWSLREQPSSITPD
;
A
#
# COMPACT_ATOMS: atom_id res chain seq x y z
N MET A 1 -31.33 -6.24 0.17
CA MET A 1 -30.00 -6.00 0.75
C MET A 1 -29.23 -7.29 0.64
N GLU A 2 -28.11 -7.28 -0.08
CA GLU A 2 -27.22 -8.43 -0.22
C GLU A 2 -26.33 -8.57 1.03
N LEU A 3 -26.23 -9.78 1.55
CA LEU A 3 -25.45 -10.18 2.73
C LEU A 3 -23.99 -10.51 2.34
N PHE A 4 -23.12 -10.76 3.32
CA PHE A 4 -21.69 -11.03 3.04
C PHE A 4 -21.41 -12.43 2.45
N ASN A 5 -22.32 -13.38 2.64
CA ASN A 5 -22.27 -14.71 2.02
C ASN A 5 -22.86 -14.74 0.59
N GLY A 6 -23.29 -13.60 0.04
CA GLY A 6 -23.90 -13.48 -1.28
C GLY A 6 -25.41 -13.73 -1.35
N SER A 7 -26.06 -14.15 -0.27
CA SER A 7 -27.53 -14.28 -0.25
C SER A 7 -28.23 -12.92 -0.09
N CYS A 8 -29.51 -12.84 -0.43
CA CYS A 8 -30.30 -11.63 -0.30
C CYS A 8 -31.25 -11.73 0.91
N LEU A 9 -31.36 -10.66 1.70
CA LEU A 9 -32.32 -10.62 2.83
C LEU A 9 -33.79 -10.82 2.40
N ASN A 10 -34.10 -10.70 1.11
CA ASN A 10 -35.44 -10.96 0.57
C ASN A 10 -35.68 -12.45 0.27
N ASP A 11 -34.67 -13.31 0.41
CA ASP A 11 -34.79 -14.73 0.13
C ASP A 11 -35.67 -15.42 1.18
N PRO A 12 -36.43 -16.47 0.81
CA PRO A 12 -37.37 -17.13 1.72
C PRO A 12 -36.73 -17.65 3.02
N GLU A 13 -35.49 -18.12 2.94
CA GLU A 13 -34.69 -18.60 4.08
C GLU A 13 -34.39 -17.51 5.12
N HIS A 14 -34.55 -16.23 4.77
CA HIS A 14 -34.31 -15.09 5.65
C HIS A 14 -35.60 -14.38 6.08
N ALA A 15 -36.78 -14.93 5.78
CA ALA A 15 -38.07 -14.32 6.08
C ALA A 15 -38.23 -13.91 7.56
N LYS A 16 -37.77 -14.74 8.51
CA LYS A 16 -37.77 -14.41 9.94
C LYS A 16 -36.89 -13.19 10.25
N ARG A 17 -35.68 -13.14 9.67
CA ARG A 17 -34.71 -12.05 9.84
C ARG A 17 -35.22 -10.74 9.26
N GLN A 18 -35.75 -10.82 8.04
CA GLN A 18 -36.38 -9.69 7.37
C GLN A 18 -37.58 -9.17 8.17
N GLY A 19 -38.40 -10.08 8.72
CA GLY A 19 -39.59 -9.75 9.50
C GLY A 19 -39.28 -8.90 10.72
N TRP A 20 -38.32 -9.29 11.56
CA TRP A 20 -37.97 -8.48 12.72
C TRP A 20 -37.19 -7.22 12.36
N ALA A 21 -36.35 -7.24 11.31
CA ALA A 21 -35.59 -6.06 10.88
C ALA A 21 -36.53 -4.94 10.40
N LYS A 22 -37.58 -5.29 9.64
CA LYS A 22 -38.64 -4.36 9.23
C LYS A 22 -39.38 -3.78 10.44
N LYS A 23 -39.73 -4.63 11.42
CA LYS A 23 -40.41 -4.20 12.65
C LYS A 23 -39.55 -3.23 13.46
N LEU A 24 -38.26 -3.52 13.64
CA LEU A 24 -37.34 -2.61 14.32
C LEU A 24 -37.26 -1.25 13.59
N MET A 25 -37.08 -1.25 12.27
CA MET A 25 -37.02 0.01 11.52
C MET A 25 -38.33 0.79 11.54
N ALA A 26 -39.48 0.12 11.48
CA ALA A 26 -40.78 0.77 11.61
C ALA A 26 -40.93 1.43 12.99
N LEU A 27 -40.51 0.75 14.06
CA LEU A 27 -40.51 1.33 15.41
C LEU A 27 -39.60 2.55 15.49
N LEU A 28 -38.37 2.47 14.99
CA LEU A 28 -37.43 3.60 15.05
C LEU A 28 -37.91 4.82 14.26
N LEU A 29 -38.60 4.63 13.14
CA LEU A 29 -39.10 5.73 12.32
C LEU A 29 -40.37 6.37 12.87
N HIS A 30 -41.28 5.58 13.44
CA HIS A 30 -42.64 6.03 13.77
C HIS A 30 -42.96 6.12 15.26
N ALA A 31 -42.27 5.34 16.10
CA ALA A 31 -42.54 5.27 17.53
C ALA A 31 -41.27 4.93 18.35
N PRO A 32 -40.18 5.71 18.23
CA PRO A 32 -38.93 5.43 18.95
C PRO A 32 -39.12 5.61 20.47
N SER A 33 -38.58 4.70 21.28
CA SER A 33 -38.66 4.78 22.74
C SER A 33 -38.08 6.09 23.33
N LYS A 34 -37.12 6.69 22.63
CA LYS A 34 -36.48 7.96 23.01
C LYS A 34 -37.15 9.21 22.42
N GLY A 35 -38.19 9.06 21.61
CA GLY A 35 -38.91 10.16 20.97
C GLY A 35 -38.21 10.80 19.77
N GLU A 36 -36.99 10.37 19.43
CA GLU A 36 -36.22 10.89 18.30
C GLU A 36 -36.17 9.88 17.15
N SER A 37 -36.78 10.23 16.02
CA SER A 37 -36.68 9.43 14.80
C SER A 37 -35.34 9.67 14.10
N PRO A 38 -34.70 8.63 13.55
CA PRO A 38 -33.46 8.79 12.80
C PRO A 38 -33.61 9.74 11.60
N ALA A 39 -32.60 10.57 11.35
CA ALA A 39 -32.57 11.44 10.18
C ALA A 39 -32.45 10.62 8.89
N ALA A 40 -32.98 11.13 7.77
CA ALA A 40 -32.87 10.47 6.48
C ALA A 40 -31.39 10.18 6.08
N GLY A 41 -30.47 11.09 6.45
CA GLY A 41 -29.04 10.93 6.22
C GLY A 41 -28.37 9.79 6.99
N SER A 42 -28.99 9.24 8.05
CA SER A 42 -28.44 8.11 8.80
C SER A 42 -28.85 6.75 8.25
N MET A 43 -29.78 6.68 7.30
CA MET A 43 -30.25 5.41 6.72
C MET A 43 -29.15 4.50 6.17
N PRO A 44 -28.08 5.01 5.51
CA PRO A 44 -26.96 4.17 5.07
C PRO A 44 -26.26 3.46 6.24
N ALA A 45 -26.17 4.10 7.41
CA ALA A 45 -25.57 3.51 8.60
C ALA A 45 -26.42 2.36 9.16
N PHE A 46 -27.75 2.52 9.19
CA PHE A 46 -28.67 1.43 9.55
C PHE A 46 -28.58 0.27 8.58
N GLN A 47 -28.60 0.53 7.28
CA GLN A 47 -28.46 -0.50 6.26
C GLN A 47 -27.15 -1.29 6.45
N MET A 48 -26.03 -0.60 6.64
CA MET A 48 -24.74 -1.26 6.85
C MET A 48 -24.72 -2.06 8.16
N GLY A 49 -25.26 -1.50 9.25
CA GLY A 49 -25.34 -2.19 10.53
C GLY A 49 -26.21 -3.45 10.47
N PHE A 50 -27.34 -3.43 9.76
CA PHE A 50 -28.13 -4.63 9.52
C PHE A 50 -27.36 -5.63 8.66
N LYS A 51 -26.65 -5.18 7.63
CA LYS A 51 -25.85 -6.07 6.79
C LYS A 51 -24.83 -6.83 7.62
N TRP A 52 -24.09 -6.16 8.50
CA TRP A 52 -23.11 -6.79 9.41
C TRP A 52 -23.75 -7.81 10.34
N LEU A 53 -24.78 -7.37 11.09
CA LEU A 53 -25.38 -8.24 12.10
C LEU A 53 -26.10 -9.44 11.48
N ILE A 54 -26.92 -9.21 10.45
CA ILE A 54 -27.74 -10.27 9.85
C ILE A 54 -26.84 -11.30 9.16
N SER A 55 -25.78 -10.88 8.48
CA SER A 55 -24.84 -11.83 7.86
C SER A 55 -24.21 -12.72 8.94
N TRP A 56 -23.75 -12.12 10.05
CA TRP A 56 -23.18 -12.89 11.18
C TRP A 56 -24.19 -13.86 11.80
N MET A 57 -25.46 -13.44 11.93
CA MET A 57 -26.54 -14.30 12.40
C MET A 57 -26.84 -15.45 11.44
N VAL A 58 -26.68 -15.25 10.13
CA VAL A 58 -26.84 -16.32 9.13
C VAL A 58 -25.78 -17.40 9.34
N ASP A 59 -24.53 -17.01 9.52
CA ASP A 59 -23.40 -17.92 9.68
C ASP A 59 -23.50 -18.78 10.96
N ARG A 60 -24.30 -18.33 11.94
CA ARG A 60 -24.55 -19.02 13.21
C ARG A 60 -25.93 -19.66 13.33
N CYS A 61 -26.71 -19.68 12.24
CA CYS A 61 -28.08 -20.19 12.25
C CYS A 61 -28.99 -19.50 13.29
N ILE A 62 -28.72 -18.23 13.61
CA ILE A 62 -29.52 -17.41 14.54
C ILE A 62 -30.62 -16.73 13.74
N HIS A 63 -31.89 -16.87 14.16
CA HIS A 63 -33.03 -16.38 13.41
C HIS A 63 -33.72 -15.18 14.04
N THR A 64 -33.60 -14.99 15.35
CA THR A 64 -34.27 -13.91 16.09
C THR A 64 -33.31 -13.11 16.96
N PRO A 65 -33.60 -11.83 17.28
CA PRO A 65 -32.72 -11.02 18.13
C PRO A 65 -32.63 -11.51 19.57
N GLY A 66 -33.62 -12.25 20.07
CA GLY A 66 -33.58 -12.83 21.42
C GLY A 66 -32.63 -14.02 21.57
N GLU A 67 -32.20 -14.64 20.47
CA GLU A 67 -31.17 -15.68 20.43
C GLU A 67 -29.75 -15.09 20.39
N LEU A 68 -29.62 -13.77 20.19
CA LEU A 68 -28.34 -13.11 20.06
C LEU A 68 -27.64 -13.02 21.43
N ASN A 69 -26.41 -13.52 21.52
CA ASN A 69 -25.47 -13.18 22.58
C ASN A 69 -24.62 -11.99 22.12
N PRO A 70 -24.82 -10.77 22.66
CA PRO A 70 -24.08 -9.60 22.22
C PRO A 70 -22.58 -9.67 22.54
N SER A 71 -22.20 -10.33 23.63
CA SER A 71 -20.79 -10.49 24.01
C SER A 71 -20.06 -11.36 22.98
N GLU A 72 -20.68 -12.47 22.57
CA GLU A 72 -20.14 -13.32 21.51
C GLU A 72 -20.03 -12.57 20.17
N TYR A 73 -21.04 -11.76 19.82
CA TYR A 73 -20.98 -10.93 18.62
C TYR A 73 -19.81 -9.94 18.69
N ILE A 74 -19.66 -9.22 19.80
CA ILE A 74 -18.60 -8.22 20.01
C ILE A 74 -17.21 -8.87 19.97
N GLU A 75 -17.05 -10.06 20.56
CA GLU A 75 -15.79 -10.80 20.59
C GLU A 75 -15.39 -11.38 19.23
N ASP A 76 -16.36 -11.85 18.45
CA ASP A 76 -16.12 -12.43 17.12
C ASP A 76 -16.06 -11.39 15.99
N LEU A 77 -16.59 -10.19 16.24
CA LEU A 77 -16.62 -9.09 15.28
C LEU A 77 -15.27 -8.77 14.62
N PRO A 78 -14.12 -8.79 15.32
CA PRO A 78 -12.83 -8.58 14.69
C PRO A 78 -12.55 -9.59 13.56
N ARG A 79 -12.69 -10.88 13.86
CA ARG A 79 -12.49 -11.97 12.89
C ARG A 79 -13.50 -11.86 11.75
N TYR A 80 -14.76 -11.61 12.09
CA TYR A 80 -15.84 -11.52 11.12
C TYR A 80 -15.65 -10.38 10.11
N ILE A 81 -15.25 -9.20 10.60
CA ILE A 81 -14.98 -8.07 9.70
C ILE A 81 -13.76 -8.35 8.82
N ALA A 82 -12.72 -8.99 9.36
CA ALA A 82 -11.54 -9.35 8.57
C ALA A 82 -11.88 -10.31 7.43
N GLU A 83 -12.71 -11.34 7.71
CA GLU A 83 -13.17 -12.30 6.70
C GLU A 83 -14.06 -11.63 5.64
N ALA A 84 -15.04 -10.82 6.06
CA ALA A 84 -15.99 -10.18 5.16
C ALA A 84 -15.38 -9.05 4.30
N ASN A 85 -14.30 -8.42 4.76
CA ASN A 85 -13.56 -7.42 3.99
C ASN A 85 -12.65 -8.04 2.90
N GLY A 86 -12.39 -9.35 3.00
CA GLY A 86 -11.25 -9.99 2.33
C GLY A 86 -9.92 -9.47 2.88
N ASP A 87 -8.82 -10.08 2.44
CA ASP A 87 -7.45 -9.76 2.89
C ASP A 87 -6.95 -8.35 2.52
N ASP A 88 -7.80 -7.49 1.97
CA ASP A 88 -7.35 -6.27 1.28
C ASP A 88 -7.79 -4.96 1.91
N ARG A 89 -8.74 -4.97 2.86
CA ARG A 89 -9.26 -3.74 3.48
C ARG A 89 -8.97 -3.71 4.98
N ASP A 90 -8.24 -2.67 5.38
CA ASP A 90 -8.04 -2.36 6.80
C ASP A 90 -9.40 -2.14 7.47
N THR A 91 -9.68 -2.88 8.54
CA THR A 91 -10.86 -2.63 9.36
C THR A 91 -10.71 -1.30 10.08
N THR A 92 -11.57 -0.34 9.76
CA THR A 92 -11.58 0.97 10.41
C THR A 92 -12.44 0.98 11.67
N GLU A 93 -12.15 1.85 12.63
CA GLU A 93 -13.02 2.09 13.79
C GLU A 93 -14.46 2.42 13.35
N ALA A 94 -14.61 3.23 12.30
CA ALA A 94 -15.91 3.58 11.74
C ALA A 94 -16.69 2.33 11.26
N GLN A 95 -16.00 1.36 10.66
CA GLN A 95 -16.61 0.11 10.23
C GLN A 95 -17.05 -0.75 11.41
N VAL A 96 -16.22 -0.89 12.45
CA VAL A 96 -16.61 -1.59 13.68
C VAL A 96 -17.83 -0.92 14.31
N ARG A 97 -17.85 0.41 14.38
CA ARG A 97 -18.98 1.17 14.90
C ARG A 97 -20.26 0.95 14.07
N LEU A 98 -20.15 0.87 12.75
CA LEU A 98 -21.28 0.55 11.89
C LEU A 98 -21.79 -0.86 12.16
N ALA A 99 -20.92 -1.84 12.37
CA ALA A 99 -21.32 -3.20 12.69
C ALA A 99 -22.02 -3.32 14.06
N LEU A 100 -21.56 -2.55 15.05
CA LEU A 100 -22.21 -2.46 16.37
C LEU A 100 -23.48 -1.60 16.38
N HIS A 101 -23.78 -0.87 15.30
CA HIS A 101 -24.76 0.22 15.31
C HIS A 101 -26.18 -0.22 15.68
N ILE A 102 -26.60 -1.42 15.28
CA ILE A 102 -27.97 -1.90 15.47
C ILE A 102 -28.20 -2.43 16.90
N ILE A 103 -27.16 -2.96 17.54
CA ILE A 103 -27.22 -3.66 18.82
C ILE A 103 -27.91 -2.86 19.94
N PRO A 104 -27.61 -1.56 20.16
CA PRO A 104 -28.25 -0.78 21.21
C PRO A 104 -29.76 -0.63 21.03
N TYR A 105 -30.26 -0.66 19.78
CA TYR A 105 -31.67 -0.47 19.49
C TYR A 105 -32.51 -1.69 19.86
N PHE A 106 -31.94 -2.90 19.85
CA PHE A 106 -32.65 -4.05 20.43
C PHE A 106 -32.87 -3.85 21.92
N TRP A 107 -31.87 -3.36 22.64
CA TRP A 107 -32.03 -3.07 24.06
C TRP A 107 -33.00 -1.91 24.32
N SER A 108 -32.87 -0.77 23.61
CA SER A 108 -33.74 0.40 23.85
C SER A 108 -35.20 0.11 23.48
N GLU A 109 -35.45 -0.56 22.36
CA GLU A 109 -36.79 -0.82 21.85
C GLU A 109 -37.40 -2.15 22.36
N ARG A 110 -36.70 -2.90 23.22
CA ARG A 110 -37.10 -4.27 23.64
C ARG A 110 -38.55 -4.39 24.09
N ARG A 111 -39.07 -3.39 24.80
CA ARG A 111 -40.46 -3.40 25.31
C ARG A 111 -41.47 -3.31 24.17
N LEU A 112 -41.21 -2.48 23.17
CA LEU A 112 -42.08 -2.29 22.00
C LEU A 112 -41.94 -3.46 21.02
N LEU A 113 -40.70 -3.96 20.82
CA LEU A 113 -40.44 -5.16 20.03
C LEU A 113 -41.19 -6.38 20.60
N ASN A 114 -41.15 -6.58 21.92
CA ASN A 114 -41.88 -7.67 22.58
C ASN A 114 -43.40 -7.55 22.37
N LYS A 115 -43.96 -6.33 22.44
CA LYS A 115 -45.38 -6.10 22.09
C LYS A 115 -45.71 -6.44 20.63
N TRP A 116 -44.73 -6.32 19.74
CA TRP A 116 -44.84 -6.67 18.32
C TRP A 116 -44.45 -8.13 18.02
N GLY A 117 -44.33 -8.96 19.06
CA GLY A 117 -44.02 -10.39 18.94
C GLY A 117 -42.58 -10.68 18.50
N VAL A 118 -41.64 -9.76 18.73
CA VAL A 118 -40.22 -9.94 18.45
C VAL A 118 -39.46 -10.02 19.77
N SER A 119 -38.93 -11.20 20.09
CA SER A 119 -38.01 -11.36 21.22
C SER A 119 -36.74 -10.53 21.00
N SER A 120 -36.25 -9.92 22.08
CA SER A 120 -35.12 -8.99 22.04
C SER A 120 -34.14 -9.27 23.19
N LEU A 121 -33.09 -8.45 23.28
CA LEU A 121 -32.02 -8.63 24.25
C LEU A 121 -32.54 -8.56 25.69
N THR A 122 -32.06 -9.49 26.52
CA THR A 122 -32.38 -9.61 27.94
C THR A 122 -31.47 -8.74 28.81
N GLU A 123 -30.28 -8.42 28.33
CA GLU A 123 -29.26 -7.61 29.01
C GLU A 123 -28.78 -6.43 28.16
N ASP A 124 -28.24 -5.41 28.82
CA ASP A 124 -27.64 -4.25 28.15
C ASP A 124 -26.22 -4.60 27.67
N PRO A 125 -25.98 -4.69 26.36
CA PRO A 125 -24.70 -5.09 25.80
C PRO A 125 -23.59 -4.05 26.00
N PHE A 126 -23.93 -2.82 26.36
CA PHE A 126 -22.99 -1.70 26.48
C PHE A 126 -23.00 -1.07 27.88
N ARG A 127 -23.44 -1.81 28.89
CA ARG A 127 -23.65 -1.34 30.27
C ARG A 127 -22.48 -0.53 30.86
N HIS A 128 -21.24 -0.91 30.54
CA HIS A 128 -20.03 -0.31 31.10
C HIS A 128 -19.34 0.66 30.13
N HIS A 129 -19.52 0.48 28.82
CA HIS A 129 -18.80 1.24 27.81
C HIS A 129 -19.67 1.44 26.55
N GLY A 130 -19.63 2.62 25.97
CA GLY A 130 -20.38 2.92 24.74
C GLY A 130 -19.76 2.29 23.49
N ILE A 131 -20.50 2.32 22.38
CA ILE A 131 -20.05 1.82 21.06
C ILE A 131 -18.70 2.42 20.65
N TYR A 132 -18.43 3.68 21.02
CA TYR A 132 -17.16 4.34 20.71
C TYR A 132 -15.96 3.61 21.33
N TYR A 133 -16.06 3.25 22.60
CA TYR A 133 -15.02 2.50 23.31
C TYR A 133 -14.77 1.13 22.67
N TYR A 134 -15.83 0.37 22.40
CA TYR A 134 -15.69 -0.94 21.75
C TYR A 134 -15.16 -0.81 20.31
N GLY A 135 -15.60 0.21 19.58
CA GLY A 135 -15.08 0.54 18.26
C GLY A 135 -13.57 0.75 18.27
N GLN A 136 -13.08 1.57 19.21
CA GLN A 136 -11.66 1.85 19.36
C GLN A 136 -10.88 0.61 19.83
N ALA A 137 -11.37 -0.10 20.84
CA ALA A 137 -10.71 -1.27 21.41
C ALA A 137 -10.57 -2.41 20.37
N ILE A 138 -11.63 -2.70 19.61
CA ILE A 138 -11.63 -3.72 18.58
C ILE A 138 -10.75 -3.30 17.40
N ALA A 139 -10.87 -2.06 16.93
CA ALA A 139 -10.02 -1.57 15.85
C ALA A 139 -8.53 -1.62 16.22
N THR A 140 -8.19 -1.31 17.47
CA THR A 140 -6.80 -1.39 17.98
C THR A 140 -6.30 -2.84 18.02
N LYS A 141 -7.13 -3.79 18.49
CA LYS A 141 -6.80 -5.22 18.48
C LYS A 141 -6.58 -5.74 17.04
N LEU A 142 -7.39 -5.30 16.08
CA LEU A 142 -7.25 -5.65 14.67
C LEU A 142 -5.98 -5.09 14.03
N VAL A 143 -5.59 -3.86 14.37
CA VAL A 143 -4.31 -3.28 13.92
C VAL A 143 -3.12 -4.04 14.51
N GLY A 144 -3.24 -4.56 15.73
CA GLY A 144 -2.27 -5.49 16.33
C GLY A 144 -2.09 -6.78 15.51
N TRP A 145 -3.15 -7.24 14.83
CA TRP A 145 -3.20 -8.53 14.14
C TRP A 145 -2.52 -8.57 12.76
N ILE A 146 -2.23 -7.42 12.13
CA ILE A 146 -1.48 -7.42 10.86
C ILE A 146 -0.07 -7.96 11.15
N PRO A 147 0.32 -9.13 10.62
CA PRO A 147 1.64 -9.69 10.93
C PRO A 147 2.74 -8.80 10.32
N PRO A 148 3.93 -8.72 10.93
CA PRO A 148 5.10 -8.16 10.27
C PRO A 148 5.40 -8.93 8.97
N LEU A 149 6.01 -8.24 8.01
CA LEU A 149 6.50 -8.88 6.80
C LEU A 149 7.64 -9.85 7.18
N PRO A 150 7.56 -11.15 6.86
CA PRO A 150 8.64 -12.09 7.16
C PRO A 150 9.93 -11.70 6.42
N ASP A 151 11.08 -11.89 7.05
CA ASP A 151 12.38 -11.55 6.44
C ASP A 151 12.63 -12.32 5.14
N GLU A 152 12.18 -13.58 5.07
CA GLU A 152 12.27 -14.40 3.87
C GLU A 152 11.52 -13.79 2.67
N VAL A 153 10.54 -12.92 2.92
CA VAL A 153 9.81 -12.17 1.88
C VAL A 153 10.37 -10.75 1.74
N ALA A 154 10.71 -10.09 2.85
CA ALA A 154 11.20 -8.71 2.84
C ALA A 154 12.53 -8.56 2.09
N ILE A 155 13.46 -9.49 2.30
CA ILE A 155 14.78 -9.45 1.67
C ILE A 155 14.68 -9.54 0.14
N PRO A 156 14.05 -10.58 -0.48
CA PRO A 156 13.92 -10.63 -1.93
C PRO A 156 13.11 -9.46 -2.48
N LEU A 157 12.05 -9.02 -1.78
CA LEU A 157 11.28 -7.84 -2.15
C LEU A 157 12.17 -6.58 -2.27
N PHE A 158 12.94 -6.27 -1.24
CA PHE A 158 13.75 -5.05 -1.23
C PHE A 158 15.00 -5.14 -2.12
N ASN A 159 15.53 -6.34 -2.35
CA ASN A 159 16.56 -6.55 -3.38
C ASN A 159 16.02 -6.23 -4.77
N GLU A 160 14.83 -6.73 -5.09
CA GLU A 160 14.17 -6.46 -6.37
C GLU A 160 13.81 -4.98 -6.53
N VAL A 161 13.28 -4.35 -5.46
CA VAL A 161 13.04 -2.90 -5.45
C VAL A 161 14.34 -2.12 -5.68
N ALA A 162 15.43 -2.46 -5.00
CA ALA A 162 16.71 -1.76 -5.18
C ALA A 162 17.25 -1.93 -6.61
N TRP A 163 17.08 -3.12 -7.19
CA TRP A 163 17.43 -3.40 -8.59
C TRP A 163 16.62 -2.53 -9.56
N TRP A 164 15.29 -2.46 -9.39
CA TRP A 164 14.41 -1.62 -10.21
C TRP A 164 14.75 -0.13 -10.13
N LEU A 165 15.14 0.36 -8.95
CA LEU A 165 15.57 1.76 -8.77
C LEU A 165 16.94 2.06 -9.38
N GLY A 166 17.66 1.04 -9.86
CA GLY A 166 18.93 1.12 -10.57
C GLY A 166 18.78 1.59 -12.02
N GLN A 167 19.50 0.93 -12.93
CA GLN A 167 19.44 1.17 -14.37
C GLN A 167 18.05 0.92 -15.00
N PRO A 168 17.24 -0.07 -14.56
CA PRO A 168 15.90 -0.28 -15.12
C PRO A 168 15.02 0.98 -15.06
N ALA A 169 15.02 1.71 -13.94
CA ALA A 169 14.28 2.96 -13.83
C ALA A 169 14.73 4.02 -14.85
N GLU A 170 16.04 4.14 -15.09
CA GLU A 170 16.58 5.09 -16.07
C GLU A 170 16.12 4.76 -17.50
N ASP A 171 16.14 3.47 -17.86
CA ASP A 171 15.66 3.01 -19.16
C ASP A 171 14.16 3.25 -19.34
N VAL A 172 13.36 2.96 -18.31
CA VAL A 172 11.92 3.23 -18.34
C VAL A 172 11.64 4.73 -18.45
N ILE A 173 12.39 5.59 -17.77
CA ILE A 173 12.23 7.04 -17.91
C ILE A 173 12.55 7.48 -19.36
N ARG A 174 13.62 6.96 -19.98
CA ARG A 174 13.93 7.22 -21.40
C ARG A 174 12.84 6.67 -22.32
N LEU A 175 12.27 5.52 -21.99
CA LEU A 175 11.16 4.93 -22.75
C LEU A 175 9.97 5.88 -22.84
N LEU A 176 9.74 6.74 -21.84
CA LEU A 176 8.62 7.71 -21.85
C LEU A 176 8.77 8.85 -22.87
N GLU A 177 9.88 8.97 -23.58
CA GLU A 177 10.05 9.97 -24.64
C GLU A 177 8.95 9.86 -25.73
N TYR A 178 8.47 8.65 -26.03
CA TYR A 178 7.36 8.48 -26.98
C TYR A 178 6.05 9.09 -26.48
N VAL A 179 5.85 9.22 -25.17
CA VAL A 179 4.65 9.85 -24.59
C VAL A 179 4.69 11.35 -24.82
N GLN A 180 5.88 11.95 -24.77
CA GLN A 180 6.08 13.36 -25.07
C GLN A 180 5.87 13.66 -26.55
N ASP A 181 6.27 12.73 -27.44
CA ASP A 181 6.15 12.79 -28.90
C ASP A 181 6.49 14.19 -29.46
N PRO A 182 7.76 14.64 -29.35
CA PRO A 182 8.16 15.99 -29.76
C PRO A 182 7.91 16.27 -31.25
N LEU A 183 7.73 15.22 -32.05
CA LEU A 183 7.40 15.32 -33.47
C LEU A 183 5.91 15.62 -33.72
N ALA A 184 5.01 15.41 -32.75
CA ALA A 184 3.59 15.66 -32.96
C ALA A 184 3.32 17.14 -33.26
N GLY A 185 2.80 17.44 -34.45
CA GLY A 185 2.53 18.81 -34.86
C GLY A 185 3.80 19.62 -35.15
N ALA A 186 4.94 18.97 -35.38
CA ALA A 186 6.16 19.59 -35.88
C ALA A 186 6.28 19.44 -37.41
N GLU A 187 7.02 20.33 -38.06
CA GLU A 187 7.36 20.21 -39.47
C GLU A 187 8.48 19.17 -39.63
N ILE A 188 8.24 18.15 -40.44
CA ILE A 188 9.20 17.08 -40.72
C ILE A 188 9.49 17.01 -42.21
N GLU A 189 10.73 16.70 -42.55
CA GLU A 189 11.15 16.44 -43.92
C GLU A 189 10.87 14.98 -44.29
N VAL A 190 10.09 14.78 -45.35
CA VAL A 190 9.74 13.44 -45.85
C VAL A 190 10.28 13.27 -47.26
N ALA A 191 11.06 12.21 -47.46
CA ALA A 191 11.54 11.83 -48.78
C ALA A 191 10.34 11.48 -49.67
N THR A 192 10.20 12.15 -50.81
CA THR A 192 9.10 11.95 -51.76
C THR A 192 9.65 11.78 -53.17
N LEU A 193 9.20 10.72 -53.86
CA LEU A 193 9.61 10.37 -55.22
C LEU A 193 9.24 11.45 -56.27
N ASN A 194 8.35 12.39 -55.94
CA ASN A 194 7.78 13.37 -56.87
C ASN A 194 8.21 14.83 -56.62
N SER A 195 9.13 15.11 -55.70
CA SER A 195 9.65 16.47 -55.50
C SER A 195 10.97 16.68 -56.26
N LYS A 196 11.19 17.88 -56.81
CA LYS A 196 12.41 18.24 -57.55
C LYS A 196 13.70 18.11 -56.70
N THR A 197 13.58 18.11 -55.38
CA THR A 197 14.67 17.94 -54.41
C THR A 197 14.64 16.56 -53.73
N GLY A 198 13.65 15.72 -54.02
CA GLY A 198 13.43 14.43 -53.35
C GLY A 198 12.89 14.53 -51.91
N ILE A 199 12.72 15.75 -51.37
CA ILE A 199 12.30 16.01 -49.99
C ILE A 199 11.13 17.00 -49.99
N ARG A 200 10.12 16.76 -49.14
CA ARG A 200 8.99 17.66 -48.91
C ARG A 200 8.80 17.88 -47.41
N ALA A 201 8.67 19.14 -47.00
CA ALA A 201 8.25 19.47 -45.65
C ALA A 201 6.76 19.13 -45.46
N GLN A 202 6.46 18.35 -44.43
CA GLN A 202 5.11 17.92 -44.06
C GLN A 202 4.94 18.06 -42.55
N MET A 203 3.78 18.53 -42.11
CA MET A 203 3.42 18.47 -40.70
C MET A 203 3.23 17.02 -40.25
N ALA A 204 3.99 16.60 -39.25
CA ALA A 204 3.80 15.31 -38.62
C ALA A 204 2.43 15.26 -37.95
N GLY A 205 1.60 14.31 -38.39
CA GLY A 205 0.22 14.18 -37.91
C GLY A 205 0.14 14.10 -36.39
N ASP A 206 -0.71 14.91 -35.80
CA ASP A 206 -0.94 15.04 -34.36
C ASP A 206 -2.09 14.13 -33.87
N GLY A 207 -2.88 13.56 -34.78
CA GLY A 207 -3.96 12.63 -34.48
C GLY A 207 -3.52 11.31 -33.86
N LYS A 208 -4.45 10.66 -33.14
CA LYS A 208 -4.23 9.43 -32.37
C LYS A 208 -3.52 8.31 -33.15
N VAL A 209 -3.93 8.05 -34.39
CA VAL A 209 -3.37 6.97 -35.22
C VAL A 209 -1.90 7.23 -35.57
N ALA A 210 -1.56 8.48 -35.94
CA ALA A 210 -0.20 8.86 -36.27
C ALA A 210 0.73 8.76 -35.05
N ARG A 211 0.26 9.19 -33.87
CA ARG A 211 0.99 9.04 -32.60
C ARG A 211 1.23 7.58 -32.25
N ILE A 212 0.22 6.71 -32.36
CA ILE A 212 0.37 5.27 -32.11
C ILE A 212 1.41 4.66 -33.04
N LYS A 213 1.41 5.02 -34.33
CA LYS A 213 2.39 4.52 -35.30
C LYS A 213 3.82 4.95 -34.94
N ARG A 214 4.01 6.23 -34.56
CA ARG A 214 5.32 6.73 -34.11
C ARG A 214 5.77 6.08 -32.81
N ALA A 215 4.86 5.92 -31.84
CA ALA A 215 5.14 5.25 -30.59
C ALA A 215 5.58 3.79 -30.82
N LYS A 216 4.85 3.03 -31.66
CA LYS A 216 5.25 1.66 -32.01
C LYS A 216 6.63 1.60 -32.67
N ARG A 217 6.95 2.54 -33.58
CA ARG A 217 8.27 2.61 -34.20
C ARG A 217 9.37 2.92 -33.18
N PHE A 218 9.13 3.90 -32.32
CA PHE A 218 10.07 4.24 -31.24
C PHE A 218 10.33 3.05 -30.32
N LEU A 219 9.28 2.34 -29.88
CA LEU A 219 9.42 1.16 -29.03
C LEU A 219 10.19 0.03 -29.71
N ALA A 220 9.98 -0.19 -31.01
CA ALA A 220 10.70 -1.21 -31.77
C ALA A 220 12.20 -0.88 -31.94
N GLU A 221 12.57 0.40 -31.97
CA GLU A 221 13.96 0.86 -32.08
C GLU A 221 14.65 1.03 -30.72
N PHE A 222 13.87 1.07 -29.63
CA PHE A 222 14.38 1.29 -28.28
C PHE A 222 15.23 0.12 -27.80
N LYS A 223 16.39 0.43 -27.21
CA LYS A 223 17.32 -0.57 -26.66
C LYS A 223 17.47 -0.39 -25.16
N PHE A 224 17.08 -1.41 -24.41
CA PHE A 224 17.37 -1.49 -22.99
C PHE A 224 18.88 -1.64 -22.77
N SER A 225 19.35 -1.12 -21.64
CA SER A 225 20.75 -1.10 -21.27
C SER A 225 21.22 -2.49 -20.81
N LEU A 226 22.53 -2.71 -20.91
CA LEU A 226 23.19 -3.85 -20.27
C LEU A 226 23.48 -3.52 -18.81
N LEU A 227 23.17 -4.44 -17.90
CA LEU A 227 23.54 -4.29 -16.50
C LEU A 227 25.01 -4.68 -16.28
N PRO A 228 25.63 -4.20 -15.19
CA PRO A 228 26.99 -4.61 -14.85
C PRO A 228 27.08 -6.14 -14.75
N ASN A 229 28.02 -6.73 -15.50
CA ASN A 229 28.26 -8.17 -15.58
C ASN A 229 27.22 -8.99 -16.38
N GLU A 230 26.28 -8.36 -17.07
CA GLU A 230 25.35 -9.04 -17.97
C GLU A 230 25.73 -8.87 -19.44
N THR A 231 25.50 -9.92 -20.23
CA THR A 231 25.79 -9.95 -21.67
C THR A 231 24.59 -9.56 -22.53
N ASN A 232 23.39 -9.66 -21.97
CA ASN A 232 22.13 -9.35 -22.64
C ASN A 232 21.42 -8.19 -21.94
N PRO A 233 20.58 -7.41 -22.65
CA PRO A 233 19.76 -6.39 -22.03
C PRO A 233 18.85 -6.99 -20.96
N TRP A 234 18.60 -6.25 -19.88
CA TRP A 234 17.77 -6.73 -18.77
C TRP A 234 16.30 -6.98 -19.15
N HIS A 235 15.86 -6.41 -20.27
CA HIS A 235 14.53 -6.63 -20.83
C HIS A 235 14.61 -6.91 -22.33
N ALA A 236 13.70 -7.76 -22.82
CA ALA A 236 13.55 -8.03 -24.24
C ALA A 236 13.15 -6.76 -25.02
N PRO A 237 13.53 -6.62 -26.30
CA PRO A 237 13.07 -5.52 -27.15
C PRO A 237 11.54 -5.44 -27.25
N LEU A 238 11.01 -4.22 -27.36
CA LEU A 238 9.56 -3.97 -27.50
C LEU A 238 9.17 -3.78 -28.97
N ASP A 239 9.51 -4.77 -29.81
CA ASP A 239 9.26 -4.73 -31.24
C ASP A 239 7.93 -5.41 -31.64
N SER A 240 7.69 -5.58 -32.95
CA SER A 240 6.47 -6.21 -33.46
C SER A 240 6.36 -7.71 -33.15
N ALA A 241 7.47 -8.36 -32.78
CA ALA A 241 7.51 -9.76 -32.39
C ALA A 241 7.38 -9.93 -30.86
N PHE A 242 7.22 -8.83 -30.10
CA PHE A 242 6.96 -8.90 -28.67
C PHE A 242 5.63 -9.61 -28.40
N GLU A 243 5.73 -10.79 -27.78
CA GLU A 243 4.60 -11.56 -27.29
C GLU A 243 4.85 -11.95 -25.83
N ARG A 244 4.07 -11.37 -24.92
CA ARG A 244 4.01 -11.78 -23.52
C ARG A 244 2.56 -11.75 -23.08
N ASP A 245 1.95 -12.90 -22.83
CA ASP A 245 0.56 -13.03 -22.38
C ASP A 245 -0.49 -12.28 -23.23
N GLY A 246 -0.20 -12.06 -24.52
CA GLY A 246 -1.06 -11.28 -25.43
C GLY A 246 -0.92 -9.76 -25.32
N ASP A 247 0.03 -9.27 -24.51
CA ASP A 247 0.30 -7.85 -24.35
C ASP A 247 1.01 -7.26 -25.56
N THR A 248 0.58 -6.05 -25.93
CA THR A 248 1.27 -5.26 -26.97
C THR A 248 2.45 -4.49 -26.38
N PRO A 249 3.44 -4.08 -27.18
CA PRO A 249 4.55 -3.22 -26.72
C PRO A 249 4.14 -1.98 -25.91
N LEU A 250 2.98 -1.39 -26.24
CA LEU A 250 2.45 -0.22 -25.52
C LEU A 250 1.85 -0.57 -24.15
N VAL A 251 1.35 -1.79 -24.00
CA VAL A 251 0.87 -2.32 -22.72
C VAL A 251 2.09 -2.67 -21.86
N GLU A 252 3.11 -3.31 -22.42
CA GLU A 252 4.33 -3.60 -21.67
C GLU A 252 5.05 -2.32 -21.22
N ALA A 253 5.12 -1.30 -22.06
CA ALA A 253 5.67 0.00 -21.65
C ALA A 253 4.94 0.60 -20.43
N ARG A 254 3.62 0.38 -20.32
CA ARG A 254 2.85 0.75 -19.13
C ARG A 254 3.20 -0.14 -17.94
N VAL A 255 3.32 -1.44 -18.14
CA VAL A 255 3.72 -2.39 -17.09
C VAL A 255 5.07 -2.02 -16.48
N LEU A 256 6.06 -1.66 -17.30
CA LEU A 256 7.38 -1.23 -16.85
C LEU A 256 7.31 0.11 -16.11
N PHE A 257 6.51 1.07 -16.60
CA PHE A 257 6.24 2.32 -15.90
C PHE A 257 5.64 2.10 -14.50
N GLU A 258 4.61 1.25 -14.41
CA GLU A 258 4.00 0.87 -13.15
C GLU A 258 5.03 0.14 -12.27
N ALA A 259 5.88 -0.73 -12.80
CA ALA A 259 6.90 -1.41 -12.01
C ALA A 259 7.84 -0.43 -11.30
N VAL A 260 8.34 0.60 -12.01
CA VAL A 260 9.22 1.62 -11.42
C VAL A 260 8.47 2.48 -10.39
N ARG A 261 7.24 2.90 -10.69
CA ARG A 261 6.42 3.70 -9.77
C ARG A 261 6.17 2.94 -8.46
N GLU A 262 5.84 1.66 -8.56
CA GLU A 262 5.53 0.79 -7.44
C GLU A 262 6.78 0.48 -6.62
N ALA A 263 7.91 0.20 -7.26
CA ALA A 263 9.21 0.02 -6.60
C ALA A 263 9.61 1.28 -5.81
N CYS A 264 9.44 2.47 -6.39
CA CYS A 264 9.68 3.72 -5.69
C CYS A 264 8.78 3.85 -4.44
N ALA A 265 7.50 3.55 -4.59
CA ALA A 265 6.52 3.63 -3.51
C ALA A 265 6.84 2.64 -2.36
N LEU A 266 7.21 1.40 -2.70
CA LEU A 266 7.64 0.36 -1.76
C LEU A 266 8.92 0.77 -1.02
N SER A 267 9.91 1.33 -1.71
CA SER A 267 11.14 1.83 -1.10
C SER A 267 10.86 2.94 -0.08
N ILE A 268 10.10 3.97 -0.50
CA ILE A 268 9.78 5.10 0.38
C ILE A 268 9.00 4.63 1.60
N GLN A 269 7.94 3.86 1.39
CA GLN A 269 7.10 3.39 2.48
C GLN A 269 7.85 2.43 3.43
N GLY A 270 8.56 1.46 2.85
CA GLY A 270 9.26 0.39 3.56
C GLY A 270 10.43 0.86 4.40
N MET A 271 11.11 1.93 3.98
CA MET A 271 12.29 2.43 4.67
C MET A 271 12.01 3.60 5.60
N SER A 272 10.95 4.36 5.37
CA SER A 272 10.55 5.47 6.27
C SER A 272 9.48 5.09 7.30
N GLY A 273 8.71 4.02 7.05
CA GLY A 273 7.60 3.61 7.90
C GLY A 273 6.36 4.52 7.81
N MET A 274 6.33 5.46 6.86
CA MET A 274 5.16 6.33 6.63
C MET A 274 3.93 5.53 6.18
N ARG A 275 2.71 6.01 6.45
CA ARG A 275 1.53 5.36 5.90
C ARG A 275 1.33 5.78 4.44
N ILE A 276 0.56 4.97 3.73
CA ILE A 276 0.32 5.18 2.30
C ILE A 276 -0.38 6.51 2.01
N SER A 277 -1.20 7.03 2.94
CA SER A 277 -1.81 8.36 2.83
C SER A 277 -0.79 9.49 2.84
N GLU A 278 0.25 9.37 3.68
CA GLU A 278 1.34 10.33 3.81
C GLU A 278 2.24 10.26 2.57
N LEU A 279 2.52 9.06 2.06
CA LEU A 279 3.22 8.83 0.78
C LEU A 279 2.50 9.52 -0.39
N LEU A 280 1.19 9.30 -0.52
CA LEU A 280 0.37 9.92 -1.56
C LEU A 280 0.18 11.43 -1.34
N GLY A 281 0.46 11.90 -0.12
CA GLY A 281 0.48 13.32 0.25
C GLY A 281 1.75 14.04 -0.17
N ILE A 282 2.80 13.36 -0.63
CA ILE A 282 4.05 14.03 -1.03
C ILE A 282 3.79 14.92 -2.25
N GLU A 283 4.32 16.14 -2.21
CA GLU A 283 4.23 17.08 -3.32
C GLU A 283 5.32 16.83 -4.37
N ALA A 284 5.00 17.12 -5.63
CA ALA A 284 5.95 17.08 -6.72
C ALA A 284 6.87 18.31 -6.71
N GLY A 285 8.04 18.15 -7.30
CA GLY A 285 9.04 19.20 -7.49
C GLY A 285 10.36 18.89 -6.81
N LEU A 286 11.37 19.62 -7.26
CA LEU A 286 12.68 19.70 -6.62
C LEU A 286 12.86 21.12 -6.07
N ASP A 287 13.52 21.25 -4.94
CA ASP A 287 13.96 22.52 -4.40
C ASP A 287 15.11 23.05 -5.27
N VAL A 288 15.00 24.30 -5.74
CA VAL A 288 15.98 24.92 -6.65
C VAL A 288 17.34 25.13 -5.97
N SER A 289 17.36 25.37 -4.66
CA SER A 289 18.57 25.68 -3.90
C SER A 289 19.36 24.43 -3.53
N THR A 290 18.67 23.36 -3.10
CA THR A 290 19.32 22.12 -2.64
C THR A 290 19.37 21.04 -3.71
N GLY A 291 18.54 21.16 -4.76
CA GLY A 291 18.31 20.13 -5.74
C GLY A 291 17.59 18.89 -5.19
N LEU A 292 17.16 18.88 -3.92
CA LEU A 292 16.47 17.76 -3.28
C LEU A 292 14.98 17.74 -3.63
N PRO A 293 14.28 16.60 -3.51
CA PRO A 293 12.83 16.57 -3.62
C PRO A 293 12.15 17.53 -2.64
N LYS A 294 11.06 18.16 -3.07
CA LYS A 294 10.34 19.16 -2.26
C LYS A 294 9.96 18.58 -0.89
N GLY A 295 10.25 19.34 0.17
CA GLY A 295 9.97 18.94 1.56
C GLY A 295 11.02 18.03 2.18
N VAL A 296 12.07 17.64 1.44
CA VAL A 296 13.24 16.91 1.98
C VAL A 296 14.29 17.92 2.45
N ARG A 297 14.82 17.68 3.63
CA ARG A 297 15.97 18.42 4.20
C ARG A 297 17.01 17.44 4.74
N VAL A 298 18.23 17.94 4.87
CA VAL A 298 19.36 17.20 5.43
C VAL A 298 19.75 17.81 6.76
N GLU A 299 19.85 16.97 7.79
CA GLU A 299 20.30 17.37 9.13
C GLU A 299 21.52 16.53 9.53
N SER A 300 22.52 17.16 10.15
CA SER A 300 23.66 16.42 10.72
C SER A 300 23.26 15.75 12.03
N THR A 301 23.73 14.53 12.27
CA THR A 301 23.56 13.89 13.59
C THR A 301 24.31 14.64 14.68
N ALA A 302 23.93 14.43 15.94
CA ALA A 302 24.60 15.03 17.09
C ALA A 302 26.11 14.74 17.15
N THR A 303 26.55 13.60 16.60
CA THR A 303 27.95 13.21 16.49
C THR A 303 28.70 13.83 15.31
N GLY A 304 27.97 14.46 14.38
CA GLY A 304 28.52 14.98 13.12
C GLY A 304 28.89 13.91 12.09
N LEU A 305 28.85 12.62 12.44
CA LEU A 305 29.33 11.54 11.56
C LEU A 305 28.41 11.24 10.38
N TYR A 306 27.12 11.55 10.50
CA TYR A 306 26.11 11.21 9.50
C TYR A 306 25.24 12.40 9.13
N GLU A 307 24.76 12.38 7.90
CA GLU A 307 23.73 13.24 7.38
C GLU A 307 22.42 12.44 7.28
N VAL A 308 21.37 12.94 7.91
CA VAL A 308 20.04 12.32 7.95
C VAL A 308 19.12 13.07 6.99
N PHE A 309 18.46 12.32 6.10
CA PHE A 309 17.47 12.86 5.18
C PHE A 309 16.09 12.74 5.80
N ILE A 310 15.39 13.87 5.91
CA ILE A 310 14.09 13.96 6.57
C ILE A 310 13.10 14.60 5.59
N ILE A 311 11.94 13.98 5.41
CA ILE A 311 10.83 14.56 4.65
C ILE A 311 9.71 14.99 5.57
N ARG A 312 9.18 16.19 5.34
CA ARG A 312 7.97 16.67 6.02
C ARG A 312 6.72 16.35 5.20
N THR A 313 5.75 15.66 5.82
CA THR A 313 4.46 15.34 5.20
C THR A 313 3.30 15.78 6.09
N VAL A 314 2.11 15.89 5.52
CA VAL A 314 0.89 16.28 6.23
C VAL A 314 0.02 15.05 6.50
N MET A 315 -0.24 14.74 7.77
CA MET A 315 -1.22 13.73 8.16
C MET A 315 -2.65 14.27 8.04
N SER A 316 -3.44 13.65 7.18
CA SER A 316 -4.86 13.98 6.97
C SER A 316 -5.82 13.37 8.00
N LYS A 317 -5.34 12.45 8.84
CA LYS A 317 -6.13 11.82 9.91
C LYS A 317 -5.49 12.07 11.27
N THR A 318 -5.99 13.06 12.00
CA THR A 318 -5.66 13.25 13.43
C THR A 318 -6.95 13.15 14.25
N GLU A 319 -6.86 12.69 15.50
CA GLU A 319 -8.00 12.55 16.43
C GLU A 319 -8.80 13.85 16.61
N LYS A 320 -8.18 15.01 16.32
CA LYS A 320 -8.79 16.35 16.43
C LYS A 320 -9.13 17.00 15.08
N GLY A 321 -9.00 16.29 13.96
CA GLY A 321 -9.40 16.75 12.63
C GLY A 321 -8.50 17.82 11.97
N LEU A 322 -7.50 18.36 12.68
CA LEU A 322 -6.55 19.31 12.11
C LEU A 322 -5.37 18.60 11.45
N PRO A 323 -5.00 18.94 10.20
CA PRO A 323 -3.82 18.38 9.56
C PRO A 323 -2.57 18.65 10.42
N ARG A 324 -1.79 17.60 10.71
CA ARG A 324 -0.54 17.73 11.48
C ARG A 324 0.64 17.42 10.56
N GLU A 325 1.62 18.31 10.55
CA GLU A 325 2.90 18.05 9.90
C GLU A 325 3.69 17.02 10.71
N MET A 326 4.24 16.02 10.04
CA MET A 326 5.15 15.05 10.63
C MET A 326 6.40 14.88 9.78
N ASP A 327 7.52 14.71 10.47
CA ASP A 327 8.81 14.47 9.88
C ASP A 327 9.07 12.96 9.85
N TRP A 328 9.52 12.46 8.69
CA TRP A 328 9.85 11.06 8.46
C TRP A 328 11.31 10.95 8.02
N VAL A 329 12.05 10.05 8.66
CA VAL A 329 13.43 9.76 8.26
C VAL A 329 13.41 8.89 7.01
N LEU A 330 14.00 9.38 5.92
CA LEU A 330 14.17 8.64 4.66
C LEU A 330 15.41 7.76 4.66
N GLY A 331 16.41 8.11 5.46
CA GLY A 331 17.67 7.37 5.57
C GLY A 331 18.80 8.27 6.04
N MET A 332 20.00 7.71 6.10
CA MET A 332 21.20 8.44 6.47
C MET A 332 22.37 8.04 5.58
N ARG A 333 23.37 8.91 5.46
CA ARG A 333 24.65 8.61 4.82
C ARG A 333 25.80 9.14 5.68
N PRO A 334 27.02 8.57 5.58
CA PRO A 334 28.20 9.16 6.20
C PRO A 334 28.41 10.59 5.68
N GLN A 335 28.81 11.51 6.56
CA GLN A 335 29.04 12.90 6.18
C GLN A 335 30.05 12.98 5.02
N GLY A 336 29.72 13.76 3.97
CA GLY A 336 30.55 13.91 2.77
C GLY A 336 30.47 12.75 1.77
N SER A 337 29.77 11.66 2.08
CA SER A 337 29.51 10.59 1.11
C SER A 337 28.57 11.08 0.00
N GLN A 338 28.80 10.60 -1.22
CA GLN A 338 27.93 10.83 -2.37
C GLN A 338 26.80 9.79 -2.48
N GLU A 339 26.81 8.78 -1.61
CA GLU A 339 25.77 7.75 -1.60
C GLU A 339 24.45 8.33 -1.10
N GLU A 340 23.42 8.27 -1.95
CA GLU A 340 22.08 8.75 -1.64
C GLU A 340 21.21 7.59 -1.13
N PRO A 341 20.48 7.75 0.00
CA PRO A 341 19.56 6.73 0.46
C PRO A 341 18.49 6.38 -0.58
N LEU A 342 18.18 5.09 -0.72
CA LEU A 342 17.23 4.58 -1.72
C LEU A 342 15.88 5.34 -1.75
N PRO A 343 15.27 5.74 -0.61
CA PRO A 343 14.01 6.49 -0.64
C PRO A 343 14.15 7.90 -1.23
N VAL A 344 15.30 8.54 -1.04
CA VAL A 344 15.56 9.87 -1.62
C VAL A 344 15.73 9.73 -3.13
N ARG A 345 16.47 8.71 -3.58
CA ARG A 345 16.58 8.35 -5.01
C ARG A 345 15.21 8.04 -5.62
N ALA A 346 14.38 7.25 -4.93
CA ALA A 346 13.02 6.94 -5.35
C ALA A 346 12.15 8.20 -5.55
N LEU A 347 12.26 9.20 -4.66
CA LEU A 347 11.56 10.48 -4.82
C LEU A 347 12.03 11.26 -6.06
N ARG A 348 13.34 11.25 -6.35
CA ARG A 348 13.88 11.87 -7.58
C ARG A 348 13.38 11.15 -8.84
N LEU A 349 13.40 9.82 -8.82
CA LEU A 349 12.91 9.00 -9.93
C LEU A 349 11.42 9.24 -10.17
N LEU A 350 10.57 9.27 -9.14
CA LEU A 350 9.14 9.59 -9.29
C LEU A 350 8.89 10.97 -9.87
N ASN A 351 9.70 11.97 -9.48
CA ASN A 351 9.61 13.30 -10.06
C ASN A 351 9.84 13.27 -11.57
N ARG A 352 10.91 12.60 -12.01
CA ARG A 352 11.29 12.41 -13.42
C ARG A 352 10.28 11.56 -14.20
N LEU A 353 9.88 10.43 -13.62
CA LEU A 353 8.96 9.46 -14.22
C LEU A 353 7.61 10.09 -14.59
N HIS A 354 7.13 11.03 -13.79
CA HIS A 354 5.85 11.70 -14.02
C HIS A 354 5.95 13.03 -14.78
N VAL A 355 7.15 13.51 -15.15
CA VAL A 355 7.36 14.76 -15.92
C VAL A 355 6.41 14.89 -17.11
N PRO A 356 6.18 13.85 -17.95
CA PRO A 356 5.37 14.02 -19.15
C PRO A 356 3.95 14.56 -18.92
N TRP A 357 3.38 14.37 -17.74
CA TRP A 357 2.00 14.80 -17.43
C TRP A 357 1.92 15.96 -16.44
N ARG A 358 3.05 16.51 -15.97
CA ARG A 358 3.06 17.56 -14.92
C ARG A 358 2.30 18.81 -15.34
N ASP A 359 2.52 19.29 -16.56
CA ASP A 359 1.91 20.53 -17.06
C ASP A 359 0.37 20.45 -17.18
N CYS A 360 -0.17 19.23 -17.33
CA CYS A 360 -1.61 19.00 -17.51
C CYS A 360 -2.30 18.44 -16.25
N ALA A 361 -1.57 18.25 -15.15
CA ALA A 361 -2.11 17.63 -13.94
C ALA A 361 -3.02 18.59 -13.15
N ARG A 362 -4.09 18.05 -12.55
CA ARG A 362 -5.00 18.82 -11.65
C ARG A 362 -4.54 18.85 -10.20
N THR A 363 -3.32 18.40 -9.92
CA THR A 363 -2.83 18.18 -8.55
C THR A 363 -1.35 18.48 -8.44
N THR A 364 -0.94 18.94 -7.27
CA THR A 364 0.47 19.13 -6.90
C THR A 364 1.11 17.86 -6.35
N ARG A 365 0.34 16.78 -6.16
CA ARG A 365 0.84 15.50 -5.60
C ARG A 365 1.82 14.81 -6.56
N LEU A 366 2.81 14.14 -5.98
CA LEU A 366 3.86 13.41 -6.70
C LEU A 366 3.32 12.20 -7.47
N LEU A 367 2.30 11.51 -6.98
CA LEU A 367 1.79 10.28 -7.60
C LEU A 367 0.44 10.52 -8.28
N PHE A 368 0.37 10.20 -9.58
CA PHE A 368 -0.85 10.37 -10.38
C PHE A 368 -1.64 9.08 -10.49
N HIS A 369 -2.98 9.21 -10.48
CA HIS A 369 -3.86 8.10 -10.84
C HIS A 369 -3.66 7.77 -12.33
N GLY A 370 -3.49 6.49 -12.66
CA GLY A 370 -3.37 6.05 -14.05
C GLY A 370 -4.67 6.31 -14.80
N GLY A 371 -4.60 6.79 -16.05
CA GLY A 371 -5.79 6.91 -16.89
C GLY A 371 -6.47 5.56 -17.13
N VAL A 372 -7.77 5.57 -17.48
CA VAL A 372 -8.51 4.37 -17.87
C VAL A 372 -7.96 3.81 -19.19
N GLY A 373 -7.63 2.51 -19.22
CA GLY A 373 -7.15 1.80 -20.42
C GLY A 373 -6.07 0.77 -20.12
N ALA A 374 -5.46 0.19 -21.16
CA ALA A 374 -4.35 -0.78 -21.06
C ALA A 374 -2.97 -0.17 -21.37
N THR A 375 -2.91 1.05 -21.94
CA THR A 375 -1.67 1.73 -22.32
C THR A 375 -1.43 2.97 -21.47
N LEU A 376 -0.26 3.61 -21.60
CA LEU A 376 0.02 4.88 -20.93
C LEU A 376 -0.90 6.01 -21.46
N PRO A 377 -1.28 6.97 -20.60
CA PRO A 377 -2.07 8.13 -21.03
C PRO A 377 -1.24 9.06 -21.91
N LEU A 378 -1.90 9.73 -22.86
CA LEU A 378 -1.27 10.77 -23.67
C LEU A 378 -0.81 11.94 -22.77
N LYS A 379 0.22 12.68 -23.20
CA LYS A 379 0.69 13.90 -22.51
C LYS A 379 -0.43 14.90 -22.22
N THR A 380 -1.40 15.02 -23.13
CA THR A 380 -2.54 15.94 -23.02
C THR A 380 -3.63 15.45 -22.07
N THR A 381 -3.53 14.21 -21.56
CA THR A 381 -4.51 13.66 -20.63
C THR A 381 -4.34 14.33 -19.27
N VAL A 382 -5.43 14.90 -18.77
CA VAL A 382 -5.46 15.52 -17.45
C VAL A 382 -5.53 14.44 -16.37
N LEU A 383 -4.49 14.34 -15.54
CA LEU A 383 -4.40 13.34 -14.47
C LEU A 383 -4.71 13.94 -13.10
N GLY A 384 -5.37 13.13 -12.26
CA GLY A 384 -5.67 13.44 -10.86
C GLY A 384 -4.69 12.77 -9.88
N ALA A 385 -4.86 13.05 -8.59
CA ALA A 385 -4.07 12.40 -7.53
C ALA A 385 -4.43 10.91 -7.43
N MET A 386 -3.42 10.07 -7.20
CA MET A 386 -3.63 8.64 -6.94
C MET A 386 -4.27 8.42 -5.57
N ASP A 387 -5.19 7.45 -5.50
CA ASP A 387 -5.81 6.99 -4.26
C ASP A 387 -5.05 5.80 -3.64
N SER A 388 -5.32 5.54 -2.36
CA SER A 388 -4.64 4.47 -1.61
C SER A 388 -4.99 3.06 -2.06
N ALA A 389 -6.18 2.81 -2.62
CA ALA A 389 -6.52 1.47 -3.10
C ALA A 389 -5.71 1.15 -4.36
N SER A 390 -5.72 2.06 -5.34
CA SER A 390 -4.94 1.92 -6.57
C SER A 390 -3.45 1.68 -6.31
N MET A 391 -2.85 2.40 -5.35
CA MET A 391 -1.45 2.20 -4.99
C MET A 391 -1.19 0.85 -4.31
N ARG A 392 -2.07 0.40 -3.39
CA ARG A 392 -1.94 -0.93 -2.77
C ARG A 392 -2.03 -2.05 -3.81
N ASP A 393 -2.98 -1.94 -4.72
CA ASP A 393 -3.16 -2.94 -5.78
C ASP A 393 -1.95 -2.95 -6.72
N GLY A 394 -1.38 -1.78 -7.01
CA GLY A 394 -0.11 -1.64 -7.73
C GLY A 394 1.03 -2.37 -7.03
N MET A 395 1.26 -2.08 -5.74
CA MET A 395 2.31 -2.74 -4.95
C MET A 395 2.18 -4.27 -4.95
N LYS A 396 0.96 -4.80 -4.85
CA LYS A 396 0.71 -6.25 -4.95
C LYS A 396 1.04 -6.81 -6.32
N ARG A 397 0.62 -6.13 -7.40
CA ARG A 397 0.97 -6.52 -8.77
C ARG A 397 2.47 -6.50 -9.00
N PHE A 398 3.19 -5.54 -8.41
CA PHE A 398 4.64 -5.50 -8.47
C PHE A 398 5.24 -6.76 -7.84
N ILE A 399 4.84 -7.08 -6.60
CA ILE A 399 5.33 -8.28 -5.90
C ILE A 399 5.04 -9.53 -6.70
N ALA A 400 3.80 -9.72 -7.14
CA ALA A 400 3.37 -10.92 -7.84
C ALA A 400 4.02 -11.12 -9.21
N ARG A 401 4.49 -10.03 -9.85
CA ARG A 401 5.08 -10.08 -11.20
C ARG A 401 6.60 -10.15 -11.18
N TRP A 402 7.24 -9.48 -10.23
CA TRP A 402 8.69 -9.23 -10.28
C TRP A 402 9.46 -9.88 -9.15
N VAL A 403 8.81 -10.22 -8.03
CA VAL A 403 9.50 -10.82 -6.88
C VAL A 403 9.36 -12.33 -6.93
N ASP A 404 10.48 -13.04 -7.07
CA ASP A 404 10.48 -14.50 -7.00
C ASP A 404 10.34 -14.98 -5.55
N LEU A 405 9.15 -15.52 -5.24
CA LEU A 405 8.81 -16.12 -3.96
C LEU A 405 8.66 -17.65 -4.06
N SER A 406 9.03 -18.26 -5.19
CA SER A 406 8.83 -19.70 -5.42
C SER A 406 9.73 -20.56 -4.53
N ALA A 407 10.94 -20.06 -4.21
CA ALA A 407 11.93 -20.74 -3.40
C ALA A 407 11.75 -20.55 -1.88
N LEU A 408 10.64 -19.97 -1.43
CA LEU A 408 10.38 -19.79 -0.01
C LEU A 408 10.27 -21.16 0.70
N PRO A 409 10.89 -21.33 1.89
CA PRO A 409 10.62 -22.48 2.74
C PRO A 409 9.18 -22.44 3.26
N ASP A 410 8.66 -23.54 3.78
CA ASP A 410 7.28 -23.58 4.31
C ASP A 410 7.12 -22.74 5.59
N GLN A 411 8.22 -22.54 6.34
CA GLN A 411 8.24 -21.92 7.65
C GLN A 411 9.26 -20.77 7.69
N SER A 412 8.85 -19.64 8.26
CA SER A 412 9.78 -18.55 8.58
C SER A 412 10.62 -18.88 9.82
N LYS A 413 11.86 -18.38 9.86
CA LYS A 413 12.72 -18.42 11.05
C LYS A 413 12.05 -17.78 12.26
N HIS A 414 11.26 -16.73 12.03
CA HIS A 414 10.49 -16.01 13.05
C HIS A 414 8.99 -16.29 12.90
N ARG A 415 8.62 -17.58 12.87
CA ARG A 415 7.24 -18.03 12.68
C ARG A 415 6.28 -17.42 13.71
N LEU A 416 5.20 -16.85 13.20
CA LEU A 416 4.04 -16.40 14.01
C LEU A 416 2.90 -17.43 13.97
N LYS A 417 2.91 -18.29 12.94
CA LYS A 417 1.94 -19.36 12.69
C LYS A 417 2.66 -20.47 11.93
N ASP A 418 2.20 -21.70 12.08
CA ASP A 418 2.67 -22.80 11.24
C ASP A 418 2.30 -22.57 9.76
N ASN A 419 3.23 -22.91 8.87
CA ASN A 419 3.13 -22.80 7.41
C ASN A 419 2.91 -21.36 6.93
N ASN A 420 3.43 -20.38 7.67
CA ASN A 420 3.17 -18.97 7.39
C ASN A 420 3.76 -18.46 6.06
N LEU A 421 4.68 -19.19 5.43
CA LEU A 421 5.28 -18.80 4.14
C LEU A 421 4.66 -19.52 2.93
N VAL A 422 3.92 -20.61 3.17
CA VAL A 422 3.21 -21.34 2.09
C VAL A 422 2.22 -20.41 1.40
N GLU A 423 1.48 -19.62 2.17
CA GLU A 423 0.51 -18.66 1.67
C GLU A 423 1.17 -17.57 0.79
N TRP A 424 2.37 -17.11 1.15
CA TRP A 424 3.13 -16.14 0.34
C TRP A 424 3.55 -16.73 -0.99
N ARG A 425 4.00 -17.99 -0.99
CA ARG A 425 4.43 -18.71 -2.18
C ARG A 425 3.24 -18.99 -3.12
N GLU A 426 2.14 -19.51 -2.60
CA GLU A 426 0.94 -19.86 -3.38
C GLU A 426 0.24 -18.62 -3.95
N SER A 427 0.13 -17.57 -3.14
CA SER A 427 -0.51 -16.31 -3.55
C SER A 427 0.39 -15.40 -4.38
N ARG A 428 1.67 -15.77 -4.57
CA ARG A 428 2.71 -14.92 -5.18
C ARG A 428 2.76 -13.54 -4.53
N GLY A 429 2.58 -13.47 -3.21
CA GLY A 429 2.59 -12.23 -2.42
C GLY A 429 1.40 -11.29 -2.62
N THR A 430 0.30 -11.73 -3.23
CA THR A 430 -0.94 -10.93 -3.33
C THR A 430 -1.58 -10.64 -1.97
N ILE A 431 -1.27 -11.46 -0.95
CA ILE A 431 -1.66 -11.25 0.46
C ILE A 431 -0.94 -10.07 1.14
N PHE A 432 -0.02 -9.40 0.43
CA PHE A 432 0.74 -8.27 0.95
C PHE A 432 -0.17 -7.13 1.43
N LYS A 433 0.04 -6.66 2.67
CA LYS A 433 -0.62 -5.45 3.19
C LYS A 433 0.45 -4.37 3.35
N SER A 434 0.22 -3.16 2.83
CA SER A 434 1.17 -2.04 2.95
C SER A 434 1.54 -1.71 4.42
N HIS A 435 0.67 -2.05 5.36
CA HIS A 435 0.92 -1.93 6.80
C HIS A 435 2.02 -2.87 7.32
N MET A 436 2.27 -4.01 6.69
CA MET A 436 3.33 -4.96 7.06
C MET A 436 4.72 -4.30 6.96
N LEU A 437 4.90 -3.40 5.99
CA LEU A 437 6.13 -2.60 5.81
C LEU A 437 6.45 -1.70 7.00
N ARG A 438 5.49 -1.37 7.85
CA ARG A 438 5.72 -0.56 9.05
C ARG A 438 6.16 -1.39 10.25
N LYS A 439 5.98 -2.71 10.18
CA LYS A 439 6.23 -3.65 11.27
C LYS A 439 7.46 -4.54 11.06
N TRP A 440 8.07 -4.53 9.87
CA TRP A 440 9.23 -5.40 9.59
C TRP A 440 10.47 -5.07 10.44
N ARG A 441 10.59 -3.82 10.94
CA ARG A 441 11.72 -3.40 11.80
C ARG A 441 11.57 -3.76 13.29
N VAL A 442 10.47 -4.37 13.71
CA VAL A 442 10.17 -4.68 15.13
C VAL A 442 10.91 -5.96 15.61
N GLY A 443 12.10 -6.22 15.07
CA GLY A 443 13.08 -7.13 15.67
C GLY A 443 14.04 -6.42 16.64
N THR A 444 13.96 -5.09 16.75
CA THR A 444 14.60 -4.35 17.84
C THR A 444 13.60 -4.23 18.99
N PRO A 445 13.89 -4.78 20.19
CA PRO A 445 13.03 -4.58 21.33
C PRO A 445 12.86 -3.08 21.55
N SER A 446 11.63 -2.63 21.72
CA SER A 446 11.36 -1.26 22.10
C SER A 446 12.05 -1.01 23.45
N CYS A 447 12.55 0.20 23.69
CA CYS A 447 13.08 0.56 25.02
C CYS A 447 12.05 0.39 26.16
N ASP A 448 10.78 0.17 25.83
CA ASP A 448 9.69 -0.06 26.77
C ASP A 448 9.55 -1.54 27.19
N ASP A 449 10.26 -2.47 26.53
CA ASP A 449 10.25 -3.91 26.84
C ASP A 449 11.39 -4.34 27.79
N ILE A 450 12.12 -3.39 28.38
CA ILE A 450 13.09 -3.68 29.44
C ILE A 450 12.30 -3.75 30.76
N PRO A 451 12.17 -4.94 31.41
CA PRO A 451 11.55 -5.00 32.73
C PRO A 451 12.31 -4.05 33.67
N PRO A 452 11.63 -3.32 34.57
CA PRO A 452 12.28 -2.39 35.47
C PRO A 452 13.34 -3.16 36.25
N LYS A 453 14.61 -2.82 36.02
CA LYS A 453 15.72 -3.37 36.79
C LYS A 453 15.47 -3.03 38.25
N GLU A 454 15.30 -4.06 39.08
CA GLU A 454 15.42 -3.92 40.53
C GLU A 454 16.71 -3.16 40.85
N PRO A 455 16.70 -2.27 41.87
CA PRO A 455 17.86 -1.47 42.21
C PRO A 455 18.96 -2.39 42.75
N TYR A 456 19.98 -2.65 41.92
CA TYR A 456 21.21 -3.26 42.39
C TYR A 456 21.88 -2.32 43.39
N VAL A 457 21.86 -2.76 44.65
CA VAL A 457 22.70 -2.25 45.74
C VAL A 457 24.16 -2.38 45.30
N LEU A 458 24.83 -1.24 45.15
CA LEU A 458 26.28 -1.17 44.94
C LEU A 458 27.00 -1.71 46.18
N VAL A 459 27.49 -2.95 46.10
CA VAL A 459 28.57 -3.42 46.97
C VAL A 459 29.87 -3.35 46.16
N SER A 460 30.63 -2.30 46.47
CA SER A 460 32.03 -2.14 46.11
C SER A 460 32.86 -3.31 46.61
N GLN A 461 33.57 -4.01 45.73
CA GLN A 461 34.89 -4.56 46.04
C GLN A 461 35.83 -4.45 44.83
N HIS A 462 36.91 -3.70 45.05
CA HIS A 462 38.10 -3.64 44.22
C HIS A 462 38.78 -5.01 44.11
N THR A 463 39.29 -5.37 42.93
CA THR A 463 40.75 -5.60 42.73
C THR A 463 41.08 -5.74 41.23
N ALA A 464 42.29 -5.31 40.92
CA ALA A 464 42.85 -5.11 39.59
C ALA A 464 43.37 -6.43 38.96
N HIS A 465 43.42 -6.48 37.62
CA HIS A 465 44.68 -6.71 36.89
C HIS A 465 44.55 -6.46 35.36
N ALA A 466 45.53 -5.72 34.84
CA ALA A 466 45.99 -5.50 33.46
C ALA A 466 46.13 -6.81 32.63
N ARG A 467 46.15 -6.89 31.28
CA ARG A 467 46.42 -6.00 30.12
C ARG A 467 45.97 -6.74 28.80
N PRO A 468 46.06 -6.12 27.59
CA PRO A 468 45.27 -6.40 26.38
C PRO A 468 46.00 -7.14 25.25
N LEU A 469 45.28 -7.64 24.22
CA LEU A 469 45.84 -7.90 22.89
C LEU A 469 44.84 -7.67 21.73
N LEU A 470 45.18 -6.69 20.88
CA LEU A 470 44.83 -6.57 19.47
C LEU A 470 45.64 -7.57 18.63
N ARG A 471 45.07 -8.15 17.56
CA ARG A 471 45.66 -8.06 16.20
C ARG A 471 44.82 -8.73 15.10
N TRP A 472 44.82 -8.04 13.95
CA TRP A 472 44.46 -8.48 12.61
C TRP A 472 45.37 -9.59 12.08
N SER A 473 44.91 -10.37 11.09
CA SER A 473 45.80 -11.04 10.12
C SER A 473 45.15 -11.19 8.75
N LEU A 474 45.92 -10.80 7.73
CA LEU A 474 45.69 -10.86 6.29
C LEU A 474 46.29 -12.17 5.71
N ARG A 475 45.85 -12.50 4.48
CA ARG A 475 46.22 -13.62 3.61
C ARG A 475 47.73 -13.87 3.46
N GLU A 476 48.09 -15.12 3.15
CA GLU A 476 49.08 -15.45 2.11
C GLU A 476 48.95 -16.91 1.62
N GLN A 477 49.21 -17.11 0.31
CA GLN A 477 49.30 -18.41 -0.40
C GLN A 477 50.62 -19.13 -0.09
N PRO A 478 50.77 -20.41 -0.50
CA PRO A 478 52.09 -20.92 -0.87
C PRO A 478 52.16 -21.51 -2.28
N SER A 479 53.33 -21.26 -2.87
CA SER A 479 53.88 -21.71 -4.14
C SER A 479 54.36 -23.17 -4.15
N SER A 480 54.42 -23.69 -5.37
CA SER A 480 55.12 -24.89 -5.89
C SER A 480 56.44 -25.32 -5.23
N ILE A 481 56.72 -26.65 -5.27
CA ILE A 481 58.01 -27.27 -5.67
C ILE A 481 57.78 -28.76 -6.04
N THR A 482 58.55 -29.22 -7.02
CA THR A 482 58.73 -30.52 -7.75
C THR A 482 59.30 -31.67 -6.89
N PRO A 483 59.35 -32.95 -7.35
CA PRO A 483 60.32 -33.53 -8.36
C PRO A 483 59.63 -34.48 -9.37
N ASP A 484 60.16 -34.99 -10.50
CA ASP A 484 61.50 -35.19 -11.10
C ASP A 484 61.50 -34.77 -12.59
#